data_AF-A0A1G6RAS0-F1
#
_entry.id   AF-A0A1G6RAS0-F1
#
_cell.length_a   1.000
_cell.length_b   1.000
_cell.length_c   1.000
_cell.angle_alpha   90.00
_cell.angle_beta   90.00
_cell.angle_gamma   90.00
#
_symmetry.space_group_name_H-M   'P 1'
#
loop_
_entity.id
_entity.type
_entity.pdbx_description
1 polymer ?
#
loop_
_entity_poly.entity_id
_entity_poly.type
_entity_poly.pdbx_seq_one_letter_code
_entity_poly.pdbx_strand_id
1 'polypeptide(L)' 'MHILAGACTFTPTGGEPLQIRAGDTLFFPQHTTGEWQVHETLRKVFVVMAM' A
#
# COMPACT_ATOMS: atom_id res chain seq x y z
N MET A 1 -0.58 -7.82 -1.17
CA MET A 1 -0.59 -6.86 -2.31
C MET A 1 0.83 -6.71 -2.80
N HIS A 2 1.04 -6.80 -4.11
CA HIS A 2 2.35 -6.67 -4.73
C HIS A 2 2.34 -5.51 -5.74
N ILE A 3 3.35 -4.65 -5.69
CA ILE A 3 3.46 -3.47 -6.56
C ILE A 3 4.26 -3.82 -7.81
N LEU A 4 3.62 -3.66 -8.97
CA LEU A 4 4.23 -3.93 -10.27
C LEU A 4 4.92 -2.70 -10.87
N ALA A 5 4.41 -1.50 -10.61
CA ALA A 5 4.97 -0.24 -11.10
C ALA A 5 4.51 0.96 -10.25
N GLY A 6 5.28 2.06 -10.32
CA GLY A 6 5.01 3.33 -9.64
C GLY A 6 5.53 3.40 -8.21
N ALA A 7 5.22 4.50 -7.54
CA ALA A 7 5.63 4.82 -6.18
C ALA A 7 4.55 5.62 -5.43
N CYS A 8 4.46 5.39 -4.13
CA CYS A 8 3.55 6.10 -3.22
C CYS A 8 4.07 6.07 -1.78
N THR A 9 3.43 6.87 -0.93
CA THR A 9 3.58 6.81 0.52
C THR A 9 2.25 6.42 1.14
N PHE A 10 2.26 5.43 2.01
CA PHE A 10 1.10 5.09 2.85
C PHE A 10 1.40 5.51 4.29
N THR A 11 0.53 6.32 4.87
CA THR A 11 0.63 6.73 6.28
C THR A 11 -0.52 6.08 7.05
N PRO A 12 -0.27 5.04 7.87
CA PRO A 12 -1.29 4.46 8.73
C PRO A 12 -1.84 5.51 9.70
N THR A 13 -3.12 5.42 10.06
CA THR A 13 -3.69 6.32 11.08
C THR A 13 -2.95 6.17 12.40
N GLY A 14 -2.32 7.25 12.87
CA GLY A 14 -1.51 7.26 14.09
C GLY A 14 -0.14 6.56 13.98
N GLY A 15 0.30 6.23 12.77
CA GLY A 15 1.59 5.60 12.49
C GLY A 15 2.51 6.46 11.61
N GLU A 16 3.72 5.97 11.40
CA GLU A 16 4.73 6.63 10.56
C GLU A 16 4.52 6.33 9.07
N PRO A 17 4.86 7.27 8.17
CA PRO A 17 4.77 7.07 6.73
C PRO A 17 5.67 5.92 6.23
N LEU A 18 5.12 5.07 5.37
CA LEU A 18 5.81 4.00 4.67
C LEU A 18 5.98 4.36 3.19
N GLN A 19 7.22 4.35 2.70
CA GLN A 19 7.50 4.44 1.27
C GLN A 19 7.31 3.09 0.59
N ILE A 20 6.58 3.10 -0.53
CA ILE A 20 6.21 1.90 -1.28
C ILE A 20 6.52 2.13 -2.76
N ARG A 21 7.22 1.18 -3.39
CA ARG A 21 7.65 1.25 -4.79
C ARG A 21 7.51 -0.10 -5.50
N ALA A 22 7.74 -0.11 -6.81
CA ALA A 22 7.76 -1.33 -7.61
C ALA A 22 8.67 -2.41 -7.01
N GLY A 23 8.17 -3.65 -6.93
CA GLY A 23 8.83 -4.79 -6.29
C GLY A 23 8.41 -5.03 -4.84
N ASP A 24 7.87 -4.02 -4.14
CA ASP A 24 7.44 -4.19 -2.74
C ASP A 24 6.21 -5.10 -2.62
N THR A 25 6.18 -5.90 -1.57
CA THR A 25 5.05 -6.76 -1.21
C THR A 25 4.58 -6.43 0.19
N LEU A 26 3.28 -6.18 0.33
CA LEU A 26 2.66 -5.71 1.57
C LEU A 26 1.47 -6.57 1.95
N PHE A 27 1.25 -6.69 3.25
CA PHE A 27 0.03 -7.23 3.84
C PHE A 27 -0.63 -6.15 4.68
N PHE A 28 -1.94 -5.98 4.53
CA PHE A 28 -2.73 -5.06 5.33
C PHE A 28 -3.66 -5.87 6.23
N PRO A 29 -3.44 -5.86 7.55
CA PRO A 29 -4.37 -6.46 8.50
C PRO A 29 -5.78 -5.88 8.35
N GLN A 30 -6.79 -6.64 8.80
CA GLN A 30 -8.18 -6.15 8.84
C GLN A 30 -8.26 -4.84 9.63
N HIS A 31 -9.13 -3.94 9.20
CA HIS A 31 -9.34 -2.61 9.79
C HIS A 31 -8.13 -1.65 9.70
N THR A 32 -7.12 -1.95 8.87
CA THR A 32 -6.08 -0.96 8.56
C THR A 32 -6.70 0.28 7.90
N THR A 33 -6.42 1.46 8.46
CA THR A 33 -6.83 2.76 7.95
C THR A 33 -5.62 3.68 7.80
N GLY A 34 -5.70 4.65 6.89
CA GLY A 34 -4.59 5.56 6.62
C GLY A 34 -4.75 6.30 5.29
N GLU A 35 -3.83 7.21 5.03
CA GLU A 35 -3.78 8.02 3.80
C GLU A 35 -2.80 7.41 2.80
N TRP A 36 -3.19 7.44 1.52
CA TRP A 36 -2.33 7.10 0.40
C TRP A 36 -1.99 8.37 -0.39
N GLN A 37 -0.72 8.75 -0.39
CA GLN A 37 -0.20 9.78 -1.27
C GLN A 37 0.48 9.12 -2.48
N VAL A 38 -0.17 9.22 -3.65
CA VAL A 38 0.30 8.62 -4.89
C VAL A 38 1.20 9.61 -5.63
N HIS A 39 2.49 9.29 -5.73
CA HIS A 39 3.49 10.14 -6.39
C HIS A 39 3.62 9.84 -7.88
N GLU A 40 3.44 8.56 -8.25
CA GLU A 40 3.47 8.07 -9.62
C GLU A 40 2.30 7.11 -9.86
N THR A 41 1.88 6.92 -11.12
CA THR A 41 0.79 5.98 -11.45
C THR A 41 1.12 4.57 -10.96
N LEU A 42 0.32 4.05 -10.04
CA LEU A 42 0.51 2.72 -9.46
C LEU A 42 -0.14 1.62 -10.30
N ARG A 43 0.58 0.50 -10.47
CA ARG A 43 0.01 -0.77 -10.90
C ARG A 43 0.29 -1.84 -9.85
N LYS A 44 -0.73 -2.60 -9.45
CA LYS A 44 -0.62 -3.57 -8.36
C LYS A 44 -1.50 -4.79 -8.56
N VAL A 45 -1.11 -5.90 -7.95
CA VAL A 45 -1.93 -7.10 -7.77
C VAL A 45 -2.28 -7.23 -6.31
N PHE A 46 -3.54 -7.53 -6.00
CA PHE A 46 -3.99 -7.70 -4.62
C PHE A 46 -4.89 -8.91 -4.50
N VAL A 47 -4.93 -9.45 -3.29
CA VAL A 47 -5.85 -10.50 -2.85
C VAL A 47 -6.53 -9.95 -1.61
N VAL A 48 -7.85 -10.07 -1.56
CA VAL A 48 -8.66 -9.79 -0.37
C VAL A 48 -9.18 -11.12 0.14
N MET A 49 -8.96 -11.40 1.42
CA MET A 49 -9.59 -12.52 2.10
C MET A 49 -10.84 -11.99 2.79
N ALA A 50 -12.01 -12.44 2.36
CA ALA A 50 -13.27 -12.15 3.02
C ALA A 50 -13.59 -13.33 3.94
N MET A 51 -13.30 -13.16 5.23
CA MET A 51 -13.73 -14.05 6.32
C MET A 51 -14.79 -13.36 7.15
#